data_AF-A0A3C1EYX3-F1
#
_entry.id   AF-A0A3C1EYX3-F1
#
_cell.length_a   1.000
_cell.length_b   1.000
_cell.length_c   1.000
_cell.angle_alpha   90.00
_cell.angle_beta   90.00
_cell.angle_gamma   90.00
#
_symmetry.space_group_name_H-M   'P 1'
#
loop_
_entity.id
_entity.type
_entity.pdbx_description
1 polymer ?
#
loop_
_entity_poly.entity_id
_entity_poly.type
_entity_poly.pdbx_seq_one_letter_code
_entity_poly.pdbx_strand_id
1 'polypeptide(L)'
;MNKRIYSITYILIFLGIIIVINFISSMIFFKLDFSPQKMYSLTAASKKVISRLEDNLIFRVYFTKNLPNPYGANGRYLRDFLEEYKAYSMSKIKFSFIDPANNDDLKREAQMSGIMPIRFTSVEKDKFELKEGYMGLSIMYKDKVEILPYIKDTESLEYEITSKIKKLIDERKKVVGILTGHNEANPLELPEFSEYFNEKYTARAVDTTKENKLPDDLDCLLIAGPKTKLTEYEIYLIDQFVMSGKPIGFLMDEYDISTTQFYASKIDNGLKELIGNYGVSIKPGLVLDYQCQRIGIQQRQGNYIIQNYVDYPFIPIATSFDTQNPIVKNFEKLAMPYPSALEINFSTSAIQDKKYIPLVYSSKLSWLMENVFMVNPIQDYKPAKDDKIGPFVLGCILEGGFTSFYKDKALPKKENVNVGQKIDHVAYSRIIISGTAAIAKKEFMSDASSVTYFMNIVDWLAEDYDLLSIRSRGLIYRPLKKVSDSTRIAIKYVSMLLLPVLAIIYGLFRWKTRQIFIGKKSKEILEMKK
;
A
#
# COMPACT_ATOMS: atom_id res chain seq x y z
N MET A 1 -61.68 30.84 4.81
CA MET A 1 -61.55 29.50 5.43
C MET A 1 -60.61 28.57 4.65
N ASN A 2 -60.62 28.58 3.31
CA ASN A 2 -59.85 27.65 2.47
C ASN A 2 -58.32 27.68 2.61
N LYS A 3 -57.68 28.84 2.80
CA LYS A 3 -56.20 28.90 2.91
C LYS A 3 -55.64 28.11 4.11
N ARG A 4 -56.33 28.11 5.25
CA ARG A 4 -55.92 27.32 6.43
C ARG A 4 -56.05 25.81 6.19
N ILE A 5 -57.10 25.39 5.50
CA ILE A 5 -57.33 23.98 5.16
C ILE A 5 -56.21 23.49 4.23
N TYR A 6 -55.89 24.25 3.18
CA TYR A 6 -54.77 23.91 2.29
C TYR A 6 -53.43 23.83 3.04
N SER A 7 -53.13 24.79 3.93
CA SER A 7 -51.91 24.75 4.74
C SER A 7 -51.84 23.51 5.64
N ILE A 8 -52.94 23.11 6.28
CA ILE A 8 -53.00 21.90 7.11
C ILE A 8 -52.81 20.64 6.27
N THR A 9 -53.43 20.57 5.09
CA THR A 9 -53.25 19.45 4.16
C THR A 9 -51.80 19.33 3.69
N TYR A 10 -51.13 20.43 3.34
CA TYR A 10 -49.72 20.41 2.96
C TYR A 10 -48.81 19.97 4.11
N ILE A 11 -49.08 20.40 5.35
CA ILE A 11 -48.33 19.97 6.53
C ILE A 11 -48.50 18.47 6.76
N LEU A 12 -49.71 17.94 6.65
CA LEU A 12 -49.98 16.51 6.81
C LEU A 12 -49.32 15.66 5.73
N ILE A 13 -49.36 16.11 4.47
CA ILE A 13 -48.67 15.44 3.35
C ILE A 13 -47.15 15.47 3.59
N PHE A 14 -46.59 16.61 3.99
CA PHE A 14 -45.16 16.75 4.28
C PHE A 14 -44.73 15.84 5.44
N LEU A 15 -45.53 15.77 6.51
CA LEU A 15 -45.29 14.87 7.64
C LEU A 15 -45.36 13.40 7.21
N GLY A 16 -46.34 13.05 6.37
CA GLY A 16 -46.48 11.72 5.78
C GLY A 16 -45.28 11.32 4.92
N ILE A 17 -44.79 12.25 4.08
CA ILE A 17 -43.57 12.06 3.29
C ILE A 17 -42.37 11.83 4.20
N ILE A 18 -42.21 12.60 5.29
CA ILE A 18 -41.11 12.39 6.25
C ILE A 18 -41.20 10.99 6.87
N ILE A 19 -42.39 10.53 7.27
CA ILE A 19 -42.57 9.19 7.85
C ILE A 19 -42.21 8.11 6.82
N VAL A 20 -42.67 8.23 5.58
CA VAL A 20 -42.36 7.28 4.51
C VAL A 20 -40.87 7.28 4.17
N ILE A 21 -40.23 8.44 4.08
CA ILE A 21 -38.79 8.56 3.87
C ILE A 21 -38.03 7.93 5.04
N ASN A 22 -38.44 8.17 6.28
CA ASN A 22 -37.81 7.57 7.46
C ASN A 22 -37.95 6.03 7.45
N PHE A 23 -39.14 5.53 7.11
CA PHE A 23 -39.40 4.09 6.98
C PHE A 23 -38.54 3.46 5.87
N ILE A 24 -38.52 4.03 4.67
CA ILE A 24 -37.67 3.55 3.56
C ILE A 24 -36.18 3.65 3.94
N SER A 25 -35.77 4.73 4.59
CA SER A 25 -34.39 4.94 5.07
C SER A 25 -33.98 3.92 6.12
N SER A 26 -34.92 3.32 6.85
CA SER A 26 -34.63 2.23 7.79
C SER A 26 -34.49 0.86 7.11
N MET A 27 -35.02 0.70 5.89
CA MET A 27 -34.88 -0.53 5.09
C MET A 27 -33.69 -0.47 4.13
N ILE A 28 -33.36 0.70 3.60
CA ILE A 28 -32.29 0.90 2.62
C ILE A 28 -31.17 1.71 3.26
N PHE A 29 -30.06 1.04 3.61
CA PHE A 29 -28.87 1.73 4.10
C PHE A 29 -28.18 2.48 2.96
N PHE A 30 -28.33 3.80 2.93
CA PHE A 30 -27.66 4.67 1.97
C PHE A 30 -26.81 5.71 2.71
N LYS A 31 -25.49 5.53 2.68
CA LYS A 31 -24.50 6.42 3.30
C LYS A 31 -23.61 7.01 2.21
N LEU A 32 -23.62 8.33 2.10
CA LEU A 32 -22.72 9.07 1.22
C LEU A 32 -21.52 9.57 2.04
N ASP A 33 -20.34 9.10 1.68
CA ASP A 33 -19.09 9.54 2.30
C ASP A 33 -18.39 10.58 1.41
N PHE A 34 -18.39 11.82 1.88
CA PHE A 34 -17.74 12.97 1.24
C PHE A 34 -16.29 13.15 1.69
N SER A 35 -15.78 12.30 2.57
CA SER A 35 -14.36 12.36 2.96
C SER A 35 -13.47 12.09 1.74
N PRO A 36 -12.32 12.77 1.62
CA PRO A 36 -11.35 12.46 0.59
C PRO A 36 -11.01 10.96 0.62
N GLN A 37 -11.18 10.26 -0.50
CA GLN A 37 -10.96 8.80 -0.66
C GLN A 37 -11.94 7.86 0.05
N LYS A 38 -13.06 8.36 0.59
CA LYS A 38 -14.10 7.56 1.26
C LYS A 38 -13.58 6.78 2.48
N MET A 39 -12.94 7.49 3.43
CA MET A 39 -12.29 6.95 4.65
C MET A 39 -13.27 6.34 5.66
N TYR A 40 -14.55 6.67 5.55
CA TYR A 40 -15.63 6.17 6.41
C TYR A 40 -16.59 5.26 5.65
N SER A 41 -16.12 4.66 4.55
CA SER A 41 -16.83 3.64 3.79
C SER A 41 -15.93 2.47 3.43
N LEU A 42 -16.52 1.27 3.37
CA LEU A 42 -15.82 0.07 2.95
C LEU A 42 -15.27 0.21 1.53
N THR A 43 -14.05 -0.28 1.33
CA THR A 43 -13.45 -0.46 0.00
C THR A 43 -14.25 -1.46 -0.84
N ALA A 44 -14.08 -1.41 -2.15
CA ALA A 44 -14.64 -2.42 -3.05
C ALA A 44 -14.12 -3.83 -2.71
N ALA A 45 -12.88 -3.92 -2.26
CA ALA A 45 -12.25 -5.15 -1.80
C ALA A 45 -12.94 -5.76 -0.58
N SER A 46 -13.14 -4.98 0.49
CA SER A 46 -13.86 -5.44 1.69
C SER A 46 -15.27 -5.91 1.34
N LYS A 47 -15.99 -5.17 0.48
CA LYS A 47 -17.32 -5.56 0.00
C LYS A 47 -17.31 -6.90 -0.74
N LYS A 48 -16.31 -7.12 -1.60
CA LYS A 48 -16.14 -8.37 -2.35
C LYS A 48 -15.79 -9.55 -1.44
N VAL A 49 -14.98 -9.35 -0.40
CA VAL A 49 -14.70 -10.39 0.61
C VAL A 49 -15.97 -10.75 1.38
N ILE A 50 -16.71 -9.73 1.85
CA ILE A 50 -17.95 -9.94 2.61
C ILE A 50 -19.04 -10.61 1.76
N SER A 51 -19.13 -10.29 0.46
CA SER A 51 -20.14 -10.89 -0.43
C SER A 51 -19.91 -12.39 -0.68
N ARG A 52 -18.71 -12.91 -0.38
CA ARG A 52 -18.38 -14.35 -0.48
C ARG A 52 -18.80 -15.14 0.76
N LEU A 53 -19.31 -14.48 1.81
CA LEU A 53 -19.77 -15.18 3.01
C LEU A 53 -20.95 -16.09 2.66
N GLU A 54 -20.79 -17.38 2.94
CA GLU A 54 -21.84 -18.38 2.77
C GLU A 54 -22.70 -18.50 4.03
N ASP A 55 -22.06 -18.44 5.20
CA ASP A 55 -22.67 -18.59 6.52
C ASP A 55 -22.54 -17.30 7.38
N ASN A 56 -23.01 -17.36 8.62
CA ASN A 56 -22.92 -16.30 9.60
C ASN A 56 -21.48 -16.10 10.07
N LEU A 57 -21.07 -14.84 10.14
CA LEU A 57 -19.80 -14.41 10.70
C LEU A 57 -20.07 -13.63 11.99
N ILE A 58 -19.52 -14.11 13.12
CA ILE A 58 -19.82 -13.58 14.45
C ILE A 58 -18.59 -12.85 14.99
N PHE A 59 -18.74 -11.57 15.30
CA PHE A 59 -17.75 -10.77 16.02
C PHE A 59 -18.09 -10.69 17.51
N ARG A 60 -17.16 -11.08 18.38
CA ARG A 60 -17.21 -10.73 19.80
C ARG A 60 -16.17 -9.68 20.08
N VAL A 61 -16.63 -8.47 20.38
CA VAL A 61 -15.79 -7.30 20.62
C VAL A 61 -15.68 -7.08 22.12
N TYR A 62 -14.47 -7.20 22.67
CA TYR A 62 -14.18 -6.94 24.07
C TYR A 62 -13.56 -5.55 24.16
N PHE A 63 -14.38 -4.57 24.55
CA PHE A 63 -14.02 -3.17 24.57
C PHE A 63 -14.46 -2.50 25.87
N THR A 64 -13.49 -2.04 26.65
CA THR A 64 -13.78 -1.34 27.91
C THR A 64 -14.39 0.04 27.64
N LYS A 65 -15.46 0.38 28.35
CA LYS A 65 -16.09 1.72 28.22
C LYS A 65 -15.21 2.79 28.86
N ASN A 66 -15.32 4.02 28.34
CA ASN A 66 -14.68 5.23 28.91
C ASN A 66 -13.14 5.13 29.01
N LEU A 67 -12.48 4.50 28.04
CA LEU A 67 -11.03 4.51 27.94
C LEU A 67 -10.48 5.94 27.79
N PRO A 68 -9.29 6.24 28.34
CA PRO A 68 -8.68 7.56 28.22
C PRO A 68 -8.41 7.92 26.77
N ASN A 69 -8.31 9.23 26.47
CA ASN A 69 -7.88 9.69 25.16
C ASN A 69 -6.46 9.18 24.83
N PRO A 70 -6.18 8.80 23.57
CA PRO A 70 -7.06 8.91 22.40
C PRO A 70 -8.04 7.72 22.19
N TYR A 71 -7.98 6.69 23.03
CA TYR A 71 -8.64 5.39 22.78
C TYR A 71 -10.16 5.38 22.93
N GLY A 72 -10.73 6.32 23.71
CA GLY A 72 -12.17 6.38 23.96
C GLY A 72 -13.04 6.50 22.68
N ALA A 73 -12.49 7.09 21.61
CA ALA A 73 -13.19 7.23 20.32
C ALA A 73 -13.20 5.92 19.50
N ASN A 74 -12.22 5.04 19.70
CA ASN A 74 -12.03 3.84 18.87
C ASN A 74 -13.21 2.87 18.97
N GLY A 75 -13.84 2.76 20.17
CA GLY A 75 -14.97 1.85 20.38
C GLY A 75 -16.23 2.26 19.60
N ARG A 76 -16.48 3.57 19.46
CA ARG A 76 -17.59 4.08 18.63
C ARG A 76 -17.30 3.86 17.15
N TYR A 77 -16.09 4.22 16.72
CA TYR A 77 -15.65 3.99 15.34
C TYR A 77 -15.78 2.53 14.93
N LEU A 78 -15.29 1.60 15.76
CA LEU A 78 -15.38 0.16 15.51
C LEU A 78 -16.83 -0.32 15.41
N ARG A 79 -17.74 0.22 16.23
CA ARG A 79 -19.17 -0.13 16.16
C ARG A 79 -19.77 0.32 14.82
N ASP A 80 -19.59 1.59 14.47
CA ASP A 80 -20.10 2.16 13.22
C ASP A 80 -19.52 1.41 12.01
N PHE A 81 -18.27 0.99 12.11
CA PHE A 81 -17.57 0.18 11.12
C PHE A 81 -18.17 -1.23 10.96
N LEU A 82 -18.40 -1.95 12.05
CA LEU A 82 -19.02 -3.28 12.01
C LEU A 82 -20.50 -3.25 11.58
N GLU A 83 -21.20 -2.15 11.86
CA GLU A 83 -22.55 -1.89 11.32
C GLU A 83 -22.53 -1.81 9.79
N GLU A 84 -21.49 -1.18 9.22
CA GLU A 84 -21.32 -1.12 7.77
C GLU A 84 -21.05 -2.51 7.17
N TYR A 85 -20.18 -3.31 7.79
CA TYR A 85 -19.97 -4.72 7.40
C TYR A 85 -21.29 -5.50 7.40
N LYS A 86 -22.08 -5.35 8.47
CA LYS A 86 -23.41 -5.98 8.59
C LYS A 86 -24.35 -5.58 7.46
N ALA A 87 -24.42 -4.29 7.13
CA ALA A 87 -25.25 -3.78 6.05
C ALA A 87 -24.89 -4.42 4.69
N TYR A 88 -23.59 -4.51 4.35
CA TYR A 88 -23.14 -5.10 3.08
C TYR A 88 -23.21 -6.64 3.04
N SER A 89 -23.21 -7.30 4.21
CA SER A 89 -23.30 -8.78 4.30
C SER A 89 -24.72 -9.35 4.16
N MET A 90 -25.73 -8.52 3.91
CA MET A 90 -27.15 -8.92 3.97
C MET A 90 -27.50 -9.58 5.32
N SER A 91 -27.02 -9.01 6.42
CA SER A 91 -27.22 -9.49 7.81
C SER A 91 -26.58 -10.84 8.17
N LYS A 92 -25.67 -11.38 7.34
CA LYS A 92 -24.84 -12.55 7.73
C LYS A 92 -23.82 -12.23 8.82
N ILE A 93 -23.43 -10.96 8.96
CA ILE A 93 -22.54 -10.51 10.02
C ILE A 93 -23.32 -10.13 11.27
N LYS A 94 -22.93 -10.74 12.40
CA LYS A 94 -23.48 -10.47 13.74
C LYS A 94 -22.33 -10.01 14.63
N PHE A 95 -22.57 -9.04 15.51
CA PHE A 95 -21.55 -8.58 16.44
C PHE A 95 -22.11 -8.26 17.82
N SER A 96 -21.32 -8.48 18.86
CA SER A 96 -21.64 -8.13 20.25
C SER A 96 -20.49 -7.35 20.89
N PHE A 97 -20.82 -6.23 21.55
CA PHE A 97 -19.87 -5.45 22.35
C PHE A 97 -19.99 -5.82 23.83
N ILE A 98 -18.89 -6.31 24.38
CA ILE A 98 -18.76 -6.82 25.74
C ILE A 98 -17.79 -5.90 26.48
N ASP A 99 -18.20 -5.38 27.64
CA ASP A 99 -17.32 -4.62 28.52
C ASP A 99 -16.90 -5.51 29.71
N PRO A 100 -15.69 -6.10 29.67
CA PRO A 100 -15.22 -6.98 30.73
C PRO A 100 -14.70 -6.24 31.97
N ALA A 101 -14.58 -4.91 31.96
CA ALA A 101 -13.82 -4.19 33.00
C ALA A 101 -14.31 -4.48 34.44
N ASN A 102 -15.62 -4.63 34.63
CA ASN A 102 -16.26 -4.77 35.93
C ASN A 102 -16.85 -6.17 36.18
N ASN A 103 -16.52 -7.19 35.37
CA ASN A 103 -17.07 -8.54 35.54
C ASN A 103 -15.97 -9.59 35.32
N ASP A 104 -15.63 -10.34 36.37
CA ASP A 104 -14.53 -11.30 36.34
C ASP A 104 -14.79 -12.52 35.44
N ASP A 105 -16.05 -12.91 35.23
CA ASP A 105 -16.40 -13.96 34.27
C ASP A 105 -16.15 -13.47 32.83
N LEU A 106 -16.52 -12.22 32.53
CA LEU A 106 -16.25 -11.61 31.21
C LEU A 106 -14.75 -11.34 30.98
N LYS A 107 -13.97 -11.05 32.03
CA LYS A 107 -12.49 -10.99 31.94
C LYS A 107 -11.91 -12.34 31.59
N ARG A 108 -12.34 -13.40 32.28
CA ARG A 108 -11.93 -14.78 31.97
C ARG A 108 -12.33 -15.17 30.55
N GLU A 109 -13.54 -14.80 30.10
CA GLU A 109 -13.99 -15.04 28.72
C GLU A 109 -13.12 -14.31 27.68
N ALA A 110 -12.78 -13.04 27.91
CA ALA A 110 -11.91 -12.27 27.03
C ALA A 110 -10.53 -12.92 26.92
N GLN A 111 -9.95 -13.33 28.05
CA GLN A 111 -8.65 -14.01 28.10
C GLN A 111 -8.67 -15.37 27.38
N MET A 112 -9.72 -16.17 27.60
CA MET A 112 -9.92 -17.44 26.87
C MET A 112 -10.09 -17.22 25.37
N SER A 113 -10.62 -16.06 24.96
CA SER A 113 -10.71 -15.64 23.56
C SER A 113 -9.41 -15.03 23.01
N GLY A 114 -8.32 -15.10 23.78
CA GLY A 114 -6.99 -14.58 23.40
C GLY A 114 -6.84 -13.06 23.50
N ILE A 115 -7.75 -12.38 24.21
CA ILE A 115 -7.75 -10.92 24.37
C ILE A 115 -7.32 -10.58 25.79
N MET A 116 -6.09 -10.07 25.91
CA MET A 116 -5.48 -9.72 27.19
C MET A 116 -5.81 -8.27 27.60
N PRO A 117 -5.86 -7.96 28.90
CA PRO A 117 -5.97 -6.59 29.37
C PRO A 117 -4.74 -5.78 29.00
N ILE A 118 -4.96 -4.53 28.60
CA ILE A 118 -3.94 -3.55 28.27
C ILE A 118 -3.93 -2.49 29.37
N ARG A 119 -2.73 -2.01 29.70
CA ARG A 119 -2.51 -0.98 30.70
C ARG A 119 -2.44 0.39 30.03
N PHE A 120 -3.37 1.27 30.39
CA PHE A 120 -3.44 2.65 29.97
C PHE A 120 -2.89 3.55 31.07
N THR A 121 -2.03 4.49 30.69
CA THR A 121 -1.61 5.59 31.56
C THR A 121 -2.52 6.77 31.34
N SER A 122 -3.25 7.18 32.37
CA SER A 122 -4.07 8.40 32.36
C SER A 122 -3.43 9.44 33.27
N VAL A 123 -3.27 10.66 32.74
CA VAL A 123 -2.89 11.84 33.53
C VAL A 123 -4.16 12.64 33.77
N GLU A 124 -4.85 12.33 34.88
CA GLU A 124 -5.97 13.15 35.37
C GLU A 124 -5.48 13.95 36.57
N LYS A 125 -5.47 15.29 36.45
CA LYS A 125 -5.18 16.23 37.55
C LYS A 125 -3.88 15.91 38.33
N ASP A 126 -2.73 15.86 37.64
CA ASP A 126 -1.40 15.58 38.21
C ASP A 126 -1.23 14.22 38.93
N LYS A 127 -2.14 13.26 38.71
CA LYS A 127 -1.98 11.86 39.14
C LYS A 127 -1.78 10.94 37.95
N PHE A 128 -0.75 10.10 38.05
CA PHE A 128 -0.56 8.96 37.16
C PHE A 128 -1.44 7.81 37.65
N GLU A 129 -2.55 7.57 36.96
CA GLU A 129 -3.38 6.39 37.20
C GLU A 129 -3.17 5.35 36.10
N LEU A 130 -2.76 4.15 36.51
CA LEU A 130 -2.70 2.97 35.66
C LEU A 130 -4.11 2.36 35.62
N LYS A 131 -4.79 2.47 34.48
CA LYS A 131 -6.10 1.85 34.25
C LYS A 131 -5.93 0.64 33.34
N GLU A 132 -6.52 -0.49 33.69
CA GLU A 132 -6.56 -1.67 32.81
C GLU A 132 -7.84 -1.66 31.97
N GLY A 133 -7.73 -2.08 30.70
CA GLY A 133 -8.89 -2.18 29.81
C GLY A 133 -8.63 -3.08 28.60
N TYR A 134 -9.68 -3.36 27.85
CA TYR A 134 -9.67 -4.30 26.74
C TYR A 134 -10.01 -3.58 25.44
N MET A 135 -9.32 -3.94 24.36
CA MET A 135 -9.50 -3.38 23.02
C MET A 135 -9.22 -4.44 21.96
N GLY A 136 -9.95 -5.55 21.99
CA GLY A 136 -9.74 -6.65 21.05
C GLY A 136 -11.06 -7.24 20.56
N LEU A 137 -10.97 -8.10 19.54
CA LEU A 137 -12.12 -8.85 19.04
C LEU A 137 -11.74 -10.26 18.62
N SER A 138 -12.71 -11.17 18.66
CA SER A 138 -12.64 -12.47 18.01
C SER A 138 -13.68 -12.56 16.89
N ILE A 139 -13.32 -13.25 15.81
CA ILE A 139 -14.12 -13.43 14.61
C ILE A 139 -14.31 -14.93 14.42
N MET A 140 -15.56 -15.38 14.41
CA MET A 140 -15.92 -16.78 14.25
C MET A 140 -16.69 -16.99 12.94
N TYR A 141 -16.27 -17.98 12.16
CA TYR A 141 -16.92 -18.39 10.91
C TYR A 141 -16.88 -19.91 10.79
N LYS A 142 -18.05 -20.55 10.73
CA LYS A 142 -18.16 -22.02 10.82
C LYS A 142 -17.37 -22.49 12.06
N ASP A 143 -16.41 -23.41 11.90
CA ASP A 143 -15.58 -23.94 12.99
C ASP A 143 -14.24 -23.21 13.18
N LYS A 144 -13.99 -22.14 12.41
CA LYS A 144 -12.73 -21.39 12.45
C LYS A 144 -12.88 -20.12 13.29
N VAL A 145 -11.82 -19.78 14.02
CA VAL A 145 -11.73 -18.56 14.85
C VAL A 145 -10.45 -17.81 14.52
N GLU A 146 -10.57 -16.50 14.29
CA GLU A 146 -9.45 -15.57 14.22
C GLU A 146 -9.57 -14.50 15.30
N ILE A 147 -8.44 -14.01 15.79
CA ILE A 147 -8.39 -13.05 16.90
C ILE A 147 -7.62 -11.82 16.44
N LEU A 148 -8.15 -10.66 16.80
CA LEU A 148 -7.45 -9.38 16.75
C LEU A 148 -7.23 -8.93 18.21
N PRO A 149 -6.06 -9.23 18.80
CA PRO A 149 -5.86 -9.09 20.24
C PRO A 149 -5.82 -7.64 20.70
N TYR A 150 -5.41 -6.72 19.82
CA TYR A 150 -5.34 -5.30 20.09
C TYR A 150 -5.69 -4.47 18.86
N ILE A 151 -6.62 -3.53 19.03
CA ILE A 151 -7.01 -2.54 18.03
C ILE A 151 -6.27 -1.24 18.33
N LYS A 152 -5.13 -1.05 17.67
CA LYS A 152 -4.22 0.06 17.92
C LYS A 152 -4.77 1.40 17.44
N ASP A 153 -5.23 1.43 16.20
CA ASP A 153 -5.73 2.62 15.54
C ASP A 153 -6.89 2.28 14.58
N THR A 154 -7.52 3.32 14.06
CA THR A 154 -8.68 3.19 13.16
C THR A 154 -8.27 3.11 11.70
N GLU A 155 -7.01 3.41 11.37
CA GLU A 155 -6.50 3.48 10.00
C GLU A 155 -6.18 2.08 9.46
N SER A 156 -5.61 1.20 10.30
CA SER A 156 -5.32 -0.20 9.94
C SER A 156 -6.52 -1.14 10.06
N LEU A 157 -7.58 -0.71 10.76
CA LEU A 157 -8.67 -1.57 11.20
C LEU A 157 -9.38 -2.31 10.06
N GLU A 158 -9.64 -1.64 8.93
CA GLU A 158 -10.29 -2.27 7.77
C GLU A 158 -9.44 -3.39 7.18
N TYR A 159 -8.13 -3.17 7.09
CA TYR A 159 -7.20 -4.16 6.59
C TYR A 159 -7.09 -5.36 7.54
N GLU A 160 -6.91 -5.09 8.84
CA GLU A 160 -6.82 -6.12 9.88
C GLU A 160 -8.07 -6.99 9.90
N ILE A 161 -9.26 -6.41 9.97
CA ILE A 161 -10.52 -7.18 9.99
C ILE A 161 -10.71 -7.94 8.67
N THR A 162 -10.57 -7.29 7.52
CA THR A 162 -10.83 -7.94 6.22
C THR A 162 -9.87 -9.10 5.95
N SER A 163 -8.60 -8.95 6.32
CA SER A 163 -7.61 -10.03 6.17
C SER A 163 -7.95 -11.25 7.02
N LYS A 164 -8.38 -11.06 8.28
CA LYS A 164 -8.85 -12.16 9.14
C LYS A 164 -10.11 -12.82 8.58
N ILE A 165 -11.09 -12.05 8.09
CA ILE A 165 -12.29 -12.61 7.45
C ILE A 165 -11.92 -13.43 6.22
N LYS A 166 -11.04 -12.90 5.36
CA LYS A 166 -10.59 -13.62 4.16
C LYS A 166 -9.92 -14.94 4.54
N LYS A 167 -9.07 -14.95 5.56
CA LYS A 167 -8.43 -16.17 6.09
C LYS A 167 -9.44 -17.20 6.61
N LEU A 168 -10.55 -16.76 7.18
CA LEU A 168 -11.65 -17.65 7.61
C LEU A 168 -12.40 -18.25 6.42
N ILE A 169 -12.68 -17.44 5.39
CA ILE A 169 -13.45 -17.83 4.20
C ILE A 169 -12.63 -18.72 3.26
N ASP A 170 -11.36 -18.41 3.04
CA ASP A 170 -10.51 -19.13 2.09
C ASP A 170 -10.16 -20.53 2.65
N GLU A 171 -10.35 -21.55 1.80
CA GLU A 171 -10.14 -22.96 2.19
C GLU A 171 -8.66 -23.35 2.20
N ARG A 172 -7.85 -22.73 1.34
CA ARG A 172 -6.40 -22.93 1.30
C ARG A 172 -5.66 -21.60 1.15
N LYS A 173 -4.49 -21.51 1.78
CA LYS A 173 -3.54 -20.41 1.51
C LYS A 173 -2.97 -20.58 0.10
N LYS A 174 -2.68 -19.45 -0.55
CA LYS A 174 -1.94 -19.42 -1.81
C LYS A 174 -0.51 -19.90 -1.58
N VAL A 175 0.01 -20.70 -2.49
CA VAL A 175 1.37 -21.26 -2.41
C VAL A 175 2.32 -20.38 -3.22
N VAL A 176 3.24 -19.68 -2.55
CA VAL A 176 4.23 -18.82 -3.18
C VAL A 176 5.55 -19.57 -3.27
N GLY A 177 5.98 -19.89 -4.48
CA GLY A 177 7.29 -20.47 -4.73
C GLY A 177 8.37 -19.39 -4.69
N ILE A 178 9.49 -19.66 -4.03
CA ILE A 178 10.68 -18.79 -4.03
C ILE A 178 11.83 -19.61 -4.59
N LEU A 179 12.40 -19.16 -5.71
CA LEU A 179 13.53 -19.83 -6.34
C LEU A 179 14.76 -19.77 -5.42
N THR A 180 15.45 -20.89 -5.32
CA THR A 180 16.68 -21.08 -4.57
C THR A 180 17.65 -21.97 -5.36
N GLY A 181 18.93 -21.96 -5.02
CA GLY A 181 19.95 -22.82 -5.63
C GLY A 181 20.96 -22.07 -6.51
N HIS A 182 20.75 -20.77 -6.77
CA HIS A 182 21.64 -19.93 -7.58
C HIS A 182 22.21 -18.72 -6.83
N ASN A 183 22.35 -18.82 -5.50
CA ASN A 183 22.80 -17.76 -4.59
C ASN A 183 21.91 -16.49 -4.62
N GLU A 184 20.61 -16.68 -4.78
CA GLU A 184 19.58 -15.65 -4.70
C GLU A 184 19.50 -14.99 -3.31
N ALA A 185 18.83 -13.85 -3.25
CA ALA A 185 18.25 -13.41 -1.99
C ALA A 185 17.19 -14.42 -1.53
N ASN A 186 17.25 -14.85 -0.26
CA ASN A 186 16.26 -15.75 0.33
C ASN A 186 15.39 -15.01 1.37
N PRO A 187 14.24 -14.44 0.96
CA PRO A 187 13.29 -13.80 1.87
C PRO A 187 12.83 -14.69 3.03
N LEU A 188 12.84 -16.02 2.88
CA LEU A 188 12.37 -16.93 3.93
C LEU A 188 13.30 -17.02 5.14
N GLU A 189 14.56 -16.62 4.97
CA GLU A 189 15.52 -16.52 6.07
C GLU A 189 15.41 -15.20 6.84
N LEU A 190 14.62 -14.24 6.32
CA LEU A 190 14.42 -12.93 6.94
C LEU A 190 13.18 -12.96 7.84
N PRO A 191 13.29 -12.69 9.15
CA PRO A 191 12.17 -12.80 10.10
C PRO A 191 10.92 -12.04 9.66
N GLU A 192 11.08 -10.80 9.18
CA GLU A 192 9.97 -9.92 8.80
C GLU A 192 9.18 -10.48 7.61
N PHE A 193 9.86 -11.08 6.64
CA PHE A 193 9.20 -11.71 5.49
C PHE A 193 8.66 -13.10 5.84
N SER A 194 9.40 -13.89 6.60
CA SER A 194 8.97 -15.20 7.11
C SER A 194 7.64 -15.10 7.88
N GLU A 195 7.52 -14.14 8.80
CA GLU A 195 6.28 -13.90 9.54
C GLU A 195 5.13 -13.51 8.60
N TYR A 196 5.40 -12.59 7.67
CA TYR A 196 4.44 -12.17 6.65
C TYR A 196 3.96 -13.32 5.75
N PHE A 197 4.87 -14.18 5.29
CA PHE A 197 4.52 -15.37 4.52
C PHE A 197 3.71 -16.34 5.37
N ASN A 198 4.12 -16.63 6.60
CA ASN A 198 3.41 -17.54 7.49
C ASN A 198 1.99 -17.08 7.84
N GLU A 199 1.76 -15.77 7.95
CA GLU A 199 0.43 -15.24 8.21
C GLU A 199 -0.52 -15.46 7.02
N LYS A 200 -0.07 -15.17 5.79
CA LYS A 200 -0.92 -15.04 4.61
C LYS A 200 -0.86 -16.18 3.60
N TYR A 201 0.31 -16.79 3.45
CA TYR A 201 0.65 -17.67 2.35
C TYR A 201 1.25 -18.99 2.85
N THR A 202 1.41 -19.93 1.93
CA THR A 202 2.30 -21.07 2.13
C THR A 202 3.52 -20.82 1.26
N ALA A 203 4.61 -20.35 1.88
CA ALA A 203 5.86 -20.18 1.16
C ALA A 203 6.56 -21.53 0.96
N ARG A 204 7.14 -21.73 -0.22
CA ARG A 204 7.94 -22.92 -0.53
C ARG A 204 9.23 -22.51 -1.22
N ALA A 205 10.37 -22.91 -0.67
CA ALA A 205 11.63 -22.85 -1.38
C ALA A 205 11.62 -23.87 -2.54
N VAL A 206 12.01 -23.43 -3.72
CA VAL A 206 12.03 -24.23 -4.94
C VAL A 206 13.47 -24.27 -5.45
N ASP A 207 14.10 -25.43 -5.37
CA ASP A 207 15.48 -25.63 -5.81
C ASP A 207 15.50 -26.39 -7.13
N THR A 208 15.61 -25.66 -8.24
CA THR A 208 15.56 -26.23 -9.59
C THR A 208 16.84 -26.99 -9.97
N THR A 209 17.91 -26.85 -9.18
CA THR A 209 19.15 -27.62 -9.36
C THR A 209 18.97 -29.06 -8.91
N LYS A 210 18.12 -29.29 -7.89
CA LYS A 210 17.83 -30.60 -7.31
C LYS A 210 16.55 -31.21 -7.87
N GLU A 211 15.57 -30.39 -8.21
CA GLU A 211 14.27 -30.84 -8.66
C GLU A 211 14.18 -30.91 -10.20
N ASN A 212 13.43 -31.88 -10.71
CA ASN A 212 13.21 -32.05 -12.15
C ASN A 212 11.92 -31.40 -12.65
N LYS A 213 11.12 -30.80 -11.77
CA LYS A 213 9.92 -30.06 -12.11
C LYS A 213 9.63 -29.02 -11.04
N LEU A 214 8.91 -27.96 -11.39
CA LEU A 214 8.31 -27.07 -10.41
C LEU A 214 7.11 -27.77 -9.75
N PRO A 215 6.85 -27.58 -8.44
CA PRO A 215 5.68 -28.15 -7.80
C PRO A 215 4.37 -27.69 -8.44
N ASP A 216 3.46 -28.64 -8.67
CA ASP A 216 2.22 -28.42 -9.44
C ASP A 216 1.23 -27.49 -8.70
N ASP A 217 1.32 -27.43 -7.37
CA ASP A 217 0.48 -26.66 -6.45
C ASP A 217 0.91 -25.19 -6.27
N LEU A 218 2.04 -24.76 -6.86
CA LEU A 218 2.47 -23.37 -6.81
C LEU A 218 1.41 -22.46 -7.48
N ASP A 219 0.98 -21.41 -6.79
CA ASP A 219 0.08 -20.40 -7.35
C ASP A 219 0.86 -19.29 -8.07
N CYS A 220 2.06 -18.94 -7.58
CA CYS A 220 2.98 -17.99 -8.21
C CYS A 220 4.44 -18.33 -7.86
N LEU A 221 5.38 -17.75 -8.62
CA LEU A 221 6.82 -17.94 -8.43
C LEU A 221 7.52 -16.57 -8.29
N LEU A 222 8.46 -16.48 -7.37
CA LEU A 222 9.30 -15.32 -7.14
C LEU A 222 10.77 -15.70 -7.33
N ILE A 223 11.46 -14.94 -8.19
CA ILE A 223 12.87 -15.11 -8.49
C ILE A 223 13.61 -13.86 -8.03
N ALA A 224 14.43 -13.99 -7.00
CA ALA A 224 15.05 -12.85 -6.30
C ALA A 224 16.57 -12.77 -6.51
N GLY A 225 16.97 -12.25 -7.66
CA GLY A 225 18.37 -11.98 -8.01
C GLY A 225 19.29 -13.20 -8.06
N PRO A 226 19.03 -14.21 -8.92
CA PRO A 226 19.98 -15.30 -9.16
C PRO A 226 21.34 -14.75 -9.58
N LYS A 227 22.39 -15.18 -8.90
CA LYS A 227 23.77 -14.75 -9.14
C LYS A 227 24.53 -15.71 -10.05
N THR A 228 24.14 -16.98 -10.07
CA THR A 228 24.72 -17.99 -10.96
C THR A 228 23.83 -18.23 -12.17
N LYS A 229 24.43 -18.75 -13.25
CA LYS A 229 23.73 -19.02 -14.51
C LYS A 229 22.78 -20.20 -14.36
N LEU A 230 21.50 -19.98 -14.67
CA LEU A 230 20.52 -21.04 -14.78
C LEU A 230 20.79 -21.87 -16.04
N THR A 231 20.55 -23.17 -15.95
CA THR A 231 20.62 -24.08 -17.10
C THR A 231 19.46 -23.83 -18.06
N GLU A 232 19.59 -24.27 -19.32
CA GLU A 232 18.51 -24.15 -20.30
C GLU A 232 17.23 -24.89 -19.86
N TYR A 233 17.37 -25.98 -19.10
CA TYR A 233 16.22 -26.71 -18.58
C TYR A 233 15.47 -25.92 -17.50
N GLU A 234 16.18 -25.21 -16.63
CA GLU A 234 15.58 -24.39 -15.58
C GLU A 234 14.87 -23.16 -16.17
N ILE A 235 15.49 -22.52 -17.16
CA ILE A 235 14.86 -21.44 -17.93
C ILE A 235 13.59 -21.94 -18.63
N TYR A 236 13.59 -23.18 -19.15
CA TYR A 236 12.40 -23.82 -19.70
C TYR A 236 11.31 -24.07 -18.66
N LEU A 237 11.66 -24.55 -17.46
CA LEU A 237 10.67 -24.70 -16.37
C LEU A 237 10.00 -23.37 -16.02
N ILE A 238 10.79 -22.30 -15.94
CA ILE A 238 10.30 -20.94 -15.67
C ILE A 238 9.41 -20.44 -16.80
N ASP A 239 9.80 -20.66 -18.06
CA ASP A 239 9.00 -20.31 -19.23
C ASP A 239 7.64 -21.03 -19.22
N GLN A 240 7.64 -22.34 -19.03
CA GLN A 240 6.42 -23.15 -18.98
C GLN A 240 5.53 -22.80 -17.79
N PHE A 241 6.10 -22.35 -16.68
CA PHE A 241 5.32 -21.81 -15.56
C PHE A 241 4.50 -20.59 -15.98
N VAL A 242 5.10 -19.64 -16.71
CA VAL A 242 4.38 -18.48 -17.26
C VAL A 242 3.33 -18.94 -18.27
N MET A 243 3.67 -19.90 -19.13
CA MET A 243 2.75 -20.45 -20.14
C MET A 243 1.55 -21.19 -19.53
N SER A 244 1.68 -21.68 -18.30
CA SER A 244 0.54 -22.25 -17.56
C SER A 244 -0.47 -21.22 -17.05
N GLY A 245 -0.22 -19.92 -17.28
CA GLY A 245 -1.08 -18.82 -16.82
C GLY A 245 -0.76 -18.35 -15.40
N LYS A 246 0.27 -18.93 -14.76
CA LYS A 246 0.64 -18.61 -13.38
C LYS A 246 1.53 -17.35 -13.32
N PRO A 247 1.29 -16.43 -12.36
CA PRO A 247 2.06 -15.21 -12.22
C PRO A 247 3.52 -15.42 -11.77
N ILE A 248 4.44 -14.62 -12.28
CA ILE A 248 5.85 -14.66 -11.88
C ILE A 248 6.44 -13.28 -11.58
N GLY A 249 7.29 -13.20 -10.56
CA GLY A 249 8.06 -12.00 -10.22
C GLY A 249 9.55 -12.20 -10.45
N PHE A 250 10.13 -11.32 -11.27
CA PHE A 250 11.57 -11.23 -11.50
C PHE A 250 12.12 -10.01 -10.78
N LEU A 251 12.90 -10.21 -9.73
CA LEU A 251 13.69 -9.15 -9.11
C LEU A 251 15.12 -9.37 -9.59
N MET A 252 15.64 -8.44 -10.37
CA MET A 252 16.85 -8.65 -11.17
C MET A 252 17.95 -7.70 -10.73
N ASP A 253 19.13 -8.25 -10.44
CA ASP A 253 20.35 -7.50 -10.20
C ASP A 253 21.28 -7.66 -11.42
N GLU A 254 21.84 -6.55 -11.92
CA GLU A 254 22.89 -6.59 -12.96
C GLU A 254 24.27 -6.86 -12.35
N TYR A 255 24.46 -6.50 -11.08
CA TYR A 255 25.71 -6.64 -10.35
C TYR A 255 25.48 -7.26 -8.97
N ASP A 256 26.37 -8.16 -8.56
CA ASP A 256 26.50 -8.55 -7.16
C ASP A 256 27.38 -7.54 -6.45
N ILE A 257 26.89 -7.01 -5.34
CA ILE A 257 27.48 -5.84 -4.69
C ILE A 257 27.85 -6.19 -3.27
N SER A 258 29.13 -6.03 -2.96
CA SER A 258 29.63 -6.11 -1.60
C SER A 258 29.56 -4.73 -0.95
N THR A 259 28.66 -4.56 0.02
CA THR A 259 28.53 -3.32 0.79
C THR A 259 29.65 -3.15 1.84
N THR A 260 30.44 -4.19 2.09
CA THR A 260 31.59 -4.13 3.02
C THR A 260 32.87 -3.71 2.31
N GLN A 261 33.11 -4.24 1.11
CA GLN A 261 34.30 -3.96 0.31
C GLN A 261 34.03 -2.90 -0.78
N PHE A 262 32.77 -2.52 -0.98
CA PHE A 262 32.32 -1.58 -1.99
C PHE A 262 32.74 -1.92 -3.43
N TYR A 263 32.79 -3.21 -3.76
CA TYR A 263 32.98 -3.69 -5.14
C TYR A 263 31.66 -4.17 -5.74
N ALA A 264 31.59 -4.11 -7.07
CA ALA A 264 30.50 -4.67 -7.87
C ALA A 264 31.07 -5.68 -8.87
N SER A 265 30.45 -6.85 -8.99
CA SER A 265 30.78 -7.89 -9.98
C SER A 265 29.58 -8.16 -10.86
N LYS A 266 29.80 -8.23 -12.18
CA LYS A 266 28.70 -8.40 -13.14
C LYS A 266 28.06 -9.80 -13.02
N ILE A 267 26.73 -9.86 -13.07
CA ILE A 267 25.95 -11.09 -13.05
C ILE A 267 25.50 -11.47 -14.47
N ASP A 268 25.72 -12.74 -14.84
CA ASP A 268 25.05 -13.39 -15.97
C ASP A 268 24.27 -14.62 -15.47
N ASN A 269 22.96 -14.46 -15.28
CA ASN A 269 22.07 -15.52 -14.84
C ASN A 269 21.28 -16.19 -15.99
N GLY A 270 21.42 -15.73 -17.24
CA GLY A 270 20.67 -16.25 -18.39
C GLY A 270 19.20 -15.82 -18.50
N LEU A 271 18.62 -15.14 -17.50
CA LEU A 271 17.20 -14.75 -17.52
C LEU A 271 16.90 -13.51 -18.37
N LYS A 272 17.91 -12.70 -18.73
CA LYS A 272 17.73 -11.47 -19.52
C LYS A 272 17.11 -11.74 -20.88
N GLU A 273 17.49 -12.84 -21.54
CA GLU A 273 16.92 -13.24 -22.83
C GLU A 273 15.46 -13.67 -22.71
N LEU A 274 15.12 -14.43 -21.66
CA LEU A 274 13.75 -14.84 -21.36
C LEU A 274 12.84 -13.62 -21.13
N ILE A 275 13.28 -12.68 -20.28
CA ILE A 275 12.54 -11.45 -19.98
C ILE A 275 12.42 -10.58 -21.25
N GLY A 276 13.48 -10.53 -22.06
CA GLY A 276 13.52 -9.89 -23.37
C GLY A 276 12.43 -10.38 -24.32
N ASN A 277 12.21 -11.71 -24.37
CA ASN A 277 11.16 -12.33 -25.17
C ASN A 277 9.74 -11.93 -24.71
N TYR A 278 9.55 -11.68 -23.42
CA TYR A 278 8.25 -11.20 -22.91
C TYR A 278 7.97 -9.73 -23.23
N GLY A 279 9.01 -8.96 -23.54
CA GLY A 279 8.91 -7.59 -24.04
C GLY A 279 9.63 -6.54 -23.19
N VAL A 280 10.48 -6.93 -22.24
CA VAL A 280 11.24 -5.99 -21.40
C VAL A 280 12.73 -6.29 -21.47
N SER A 281 13.54 -5.26 -21.71
CA SER A 281 15.00 -5.33 -21.71
C SER A 281 15.52 -4.69 -20.43
N ILE A 282 16.42 -5.39 -19.74
CA ILE A 282 17.18 -4.87 -18.60
C ILE A 282 18.45 -4.23 -19.15
N LYS A 283 18.64 -2.94 -18.91
CA LYS A 283 19.81 -2.22 -19.41
C LYS A 283 21.07 -2.61 -18.63
N PRO A 284 22.22 -2.68 -19.33
CA PRO A 284 23.50 -2.82 -18.65
C PRO A 284 23.75 -1.58 -17.78
N GLY A 285 24.27 -1.80 -16.57
CA GLY A 285 24.60 -0.71 -15.65
C GLY A 285 23.63 -0.56 -14.47
N LEU A 286 23.91 0.45 -13.65
CA LEU A 286 23.12 0.84 -12.49
C LEU A 286 22.61 2.27 -12.69
N VAL A 287 21.38 2.54 -12.25
CA VAL A 287 20.81 3.87 -12.21
C VAL A 287 21.27 4.56 -10.93
N LEU A 288 21.95 5.69 -11.09
CA LEU A 288 22.33 6.58 -10.02
C LEU A 288 21.42 7.81 -10.03
N ASP A 289 21.19 8.41 -8.87
CA ASP A 289 20.33 9.58 -8.75
C ASP A 289 20.88 10.58 -7.73
N TYR A 290 20.77 11.87 -8.04
CA TYR A 290 21.01 12.92 -7.04
C TYR A 290 19.94 12.91 -5.94
N GLN A 291 18.72 12.47 -6.25
CA GLN A 291 17.68 12.19 -5.27
C GLN A 291 17.88 10.78 -4.70
N CYS A 292 18.76 10.64 -3.71
CA CYS A 292 19.18 9.36 -3.16
C CYS A 292 19.14 9.29 -1.64
N GLN A 293 19.34 8.09 -1.11
CA GLN A 293 19.43 7.84 0.32
C GLN A 293 20.78 8.30 0.89
N ARG A 294 20.74 8.83 2.12
CA ARG A 294 21.95 9.13 2.89
C ARG A 294 22.33 7.92 3.72
N ILE A 295 23.57 7.48 3.63
CA ILE A 295 24.07 6.34 4.41
C ILE A 295 25.10 6.79 5.43
N GLY A 296 25.12 6.13 6.58
CA GLY A 296 26.12 6.34 7.62
C GLY A 296 27.38 5.53 7.32
N ILE A 297 28.53 6.17 7.25
CA ILE A 297 29.84 5.55 7.10
C ILE A 297 30.68 5.79 8.35
N GLN A 298 31.36 4.75 8.83
CA GLN A 298 32.32 4.86 9.92
C GLN A 298 33.69 5.19 9.34
N GLN A 299 34.22 6.36 9.69
CA GLN A 299 35.56 6.79 9.29
C GLN A 299 36.44 6.86 10.53
N ARG A 300 37.58 6.15 10.48
CA ARG A 300 38.59 6.22 11.53
C ARG A 300 39.45 7.45 11.30
N GLN A 301 39.33 8.44 12.18
CA GLN A 301 40.17 9.64 12.18
C GLN A 301 41.13 9.57 13.38
N GLY A 302 42.35 9.07 13.14
CA GLY A 302 43.31 8.76 14.20
C GLY A 302 42.79 7.66 15.15
N ASN A 303 42.63 8.01 16.43
CA ASN A 303 42.13 7.09 17.46
C ASN A 303 40.60 7.11 17.61
N TYR A 304 39.89 8.00 16.91
CA TYR A 304 38.44 8.14 17.01
C TYR A 304 37.74 7.52 15.79
N ILE A 305 36.59 6.89 16.01
CA ILE A 305 35.68 6.48 14.94
C ILE A 305 34.57 7.51 14.87
N ILE A 306 34.48 8.23 13.75
CA ILE A 306 33.46 9.23 13.50
C ILE A 306 32.46 8.65 12.51
N GLN A 307 31.18 8.77 12.84
CA GLN A 307 30.09 8.39 11.95
C GLN A 307 29.67 9.60 11.11
N ASN A 308 29.96 9.57 9.82
CA ASN A 308 29.58 10.60 8.86
C ASN A 308 28.41 10.11 7.99
N TYR A 309 27.54 11.01 7.56
CA TYR A 309 26.43 10.69 6.65
C TYR A 309 26.64 11.33 5.29
N VAL A 310 26.71 10.50 4.25
CA VAL A 310 26.96 10.92 2.87
C VAL A 310 25.78 10.54 1.99
N ASP A 311 25.51 11.37 0.98
CA ASP A 311 24.52 11.08 -0.04
C ASP A 311 25.07 9.96 -0.93
N TYR A 312 24.29 8.90 -1.17
CA TYR A 312 24.76 7.71 -1.88
C TYR A 312 23.92 7.43 -3.12
N PRO A 313 24.36 7.92 -4.31
CA PRO A 313 23.56 7.90 -5.54
C PRO A 313 23.10 6.52 -6.02
N PHE A 314 23.77 5.44 -5.59
CA PHE A 314 23.40 4.06 -5.90
C PHE A 314 22.13 3.57 -5.21
N ILE A 315 21.56 4.34 -4.28
CA ILE A 315 20.24 4.07 -3.72
C ILE A 315 19.32 5.25 -4.05
N PRO A 316 18.83 5.35 -5.31
CA PRO A 316 17.80 6.31 -5.68
C PRO A 316 16.58 6.22 -4.78
N ILE A 317 16.02 7.37 -4.44
CA ILE A 317 14.70 7.48 -3.82
C ILE A 317 13.73 7.88 -4.92
N ALA A 318 12.93 6.92 -5.40
CA ALA A 318 11.86 7.18 -6.35
C ALA A 318 10.72 7.94 -5.66
N THR A 319 10.17 8.95 -6.35
CA THR A 319 8.98 9.72 -5.91
C THR A 319 7.93 9.85 -7.04
N SER A 320 8.19 9.23 -8.18
CA SER A 320 7.28 9.19 -9.32
C SER A 320 6.86 7.74 -9.55
N PHE A 321 5.55 7.51 -9.43
CA PHE A 321 4.95 6.20 -9.45
C PHE A 321 3.72 6.17 -10.35
N ASP A 322 3.31 4.97 -10.76
CA ASP A 322 1.97 4.78 -11.29
C ASP A 322 0.91 5.03 -10.21
N THR A 323 -0.05 5.91 -10.51
CA THR A 323 -1.06 6.34 -9.51
C THR A 323 -2.25 5.39 -9.41
N GLN A 324 -2.34 4.41 -10.31
CA GLN A 324 -3.47 3.49 -10.37
C GLN A 324 -3.13 2.11 -9.79
N ASN A 325 -1.88 1.68 -9.92
CA ASN A 325 -1.47 0.33 -9.57
C ASN A 325 -1.33 0.16 -8.04
N PRO A 326 -1.99 -0.85 -7.45
CA PRO A 326 -2.00 -1.04 -5.99
C PRO A 326 -0.62 -1.31 -5.38
N ILE A 327 0.38 -1.74 -6.17
CA ILE A 327 1.74 -1.98 -5.67
C ILE A 327 2.40 -0.67 -5.22
N VAL A 328 2.14 0.44 -5.93
CA VAL A 328 2.89 1.70 -5.76
C VAL A 328 2.02 2.94 -5.56
N LYS A 329 0.69 2.87 -5.75
CA LYS A 329 -0.22 4.02 -5.75
C LYS A 329 -0.18 4.90 -4.48
N ASN A 330 0.27 4.35 -3.35
CA ASN A 330 0.33 5.03 -2.06
C ASN A 330 1.75 5.20 -1.52
N PHE A 331 2.77 5.01 -2.36
CA PHE A 331 4.13 5.41 -2.02
C PHE A 331 4.30 6.91 -2.20
N GLU A 332 4.85 7.57 -1.19
CA GLU A 332 5.38 8.93 -1.32
C GLU A 332 6.85 8.90 -1.76
N LYS A 333 7.60 7.93 -1.23
CA LYS A 333 9.00 7.68 -1.53
C LYS A 333 9.30 6.19 -1.45
N LEU A 334 10.18 5.70 -2.31
CA LEU A 334 10.64 4.32 -2.33
C LEU A 334 12.14 4.30 -2.57
N ALA A 335 12.92 3.75 -1.64
CA ALA A 335 14.32 3.48 -1.90
C ALA A 335 14.45 2.26 -2.82
N MET A 336 15.25 2.41 -3.87
CA MET A 336 15.54 1.34 -4.83
C MET A 336 17.05 1.12 -4.82
N PRO A 337 17.59 0.19 -4.02
CA PRO A 337 19.02 0.00 -3.92
C PRO A 337 19.58 -0.68 -5.17
N TYR A 338 20.64 -0.10 -5.75
CA TYR A 338 21.35 -0.60 -6.91
C TYR A 338 20.46 -1.02 -8.08
N PRO A 339 19.52 -0.16 -8.53
CA PRO A 339 18.54 -0.58 -9.50
C PRO A 339 19.09 -0.51 -10.93
N SER A 340 18.76 -1.49 -11.75
CA SER A 340 18.95 -1.46 -13.20
C SER A 340 17.74 -0.83 -13.89
N ALA A 341 17.99 -0.13 -15.01
CA ALA A 341 16.93 0.46 -15.80
C ALA A 341 16.21 -0.60 -16.65
N LEU A 342 14.89 -0.49 -16.72
CA LEU A 342 14.02 -1.33 -17.55
C LEU A 342 13.55 -0.52 -18.76
N GLU A 343 13.62 -1.12 -19.95
CA GLU A 343 13.05 -0.56 -21.17
C GLU A 343 12.10 -1.56 -21.82
N ILE A 344 10.99 -1.04 -22.35
CA ILE A 344 10.08 -1.85 -23.16
C ILE A 344 10.69 -2.12 -24.53
N ASN A 345 10.59 -3.36 -25.00
CA ASN A 345 10.99 -3.73 -26.35
C ASN A 345 9.77 -3.73 -27.30
N PHE A 346 9.56 -2.59 -27.96
CA PHE A 346 8.48 -2.40 -28.94
C PHE A 346 8.61 -3.27 -30.20
N SER A 347 9.78 -3.88 -30.45
CA SER A 347 10.03 -4.68 -31.66
C SER A 347 9.47 -6.11 -31.59
N THR A 348 9.07 -6.57 -30.41
CA THR A 348 8.36 -7.85 -30.29
C THR A 348 6.93 -7.68 -30.79
N SER A 349 6.58 -8.43 -31.84
CA SER A 349 5.26 -8.44 -32.54
C SER A 349 4.07 -8.85 -31.66
N ALA A 350 4.22 -8.84 -30.33
CA ALA A 350 3.35 -9.46 -29.34
C ALA A 350 2.63 -8.45 -28.43
N ILE A 351 2.76 -7.13 -28.65
CA ILE A 351 2.13 -6.11 -27.78
C ILE A 351 0.66 -5.83 -28.14
N GLN A 352 0.11 -6.39 -29.23
CA GLN A 352 -1.26 -6.08 -29.66
C GLN A 352 -2.34 -6.36 -28.58
N ASP A 353 -2.07 -7.26 -27.62
CA ASP A 353 -2.94 -7.56 -26.47
C ASP A 353 -2.23 -7.49 -25.10
N LYS A 354 -0.99 -7.00 -25.03
CA LYS A 354 -0.22 -6.91 -23.77
C LYS A 354 -0.27 -5.50 -23.21
N LYS A 355 -0.55 -5.41 -21.92
CA LYS A 355 -0.50 -4.17 -21.16
C LYS A 355 0.86 -4.06 -20.45
N TYR A 356 1.69 -3.12 -20.89
CA TYR A 356 2.89 -2.70 -20.17
C TYR A 356 2.57 -1.55 -19.22
N ILE A 357 2.84 -1.73 -17.93
CA ILE A 357 2.58 -0.73 -16.90
C ILE A 357 3.90 -0.44 -16.16
N PRO A 358 4.60 0.66 -16.48
CA PRO A 358 5.73 1.12 -15.68
C PRO A 358 5.24 1.59 -14.30
N LEU A 359 5.84 1.06 -13.23
CA LEU A 359 5.40 1.29 -11.85
C LEU A 359 6.21 2.37 -11.14
N VAL A 360 7.53 2.28 -11.24
CA VAL A 360 8.48 3.10 -10.45
C VAL A 360 9.42 3.79 -11.42
N TYR A 361 9.59 5.10 -11.26
CA TYR A 361 10.53 5.89 -12.03
C TYR A 361 11.58 6.52 -11.13
N SER A 362 12.83 6.56 -11.61
CA SER A 362 13.86 7.42 -11.02
C SER A 362 13.53 8.89 -11.26
N SER A 363 14.26 9.79 -10.60
CA SER A 363 14.08 11.22 -10.80
C SER A 363 14.59 11.65 -12.19
N LYS A 364 14.22 12.86 -12.62
CA LYS A 364 14.75 13.48 -13.85
C LYS A 364 16.24 13.83 -13.77
N LEU A 365 16.83 13.76 -12.58
CA LEU A 365 18.24 14.03 -12.31
C LEU A 365 19.08 12.74 -12.26
N SER A 366 18.46 11.59 -12.49
CA SER A 366 19.16 10.31 -12.55
C SER A 366 19.99 10.14 -13.82
N TRP A 367 20.99 9.26 -13.76
CA TRP A 367 21.79 8.85 -14.90
C TRP A 367 22.11 7.36 -14.83
N LEU A 368 22.37 6.75 -15.98
CA LEU A 368 22.76 5.35 -16.08
C LEU A 368 24.29 5.25 -16.14
N MET A 369 24.87 4.52 -15.19
CA MET A 369 26.30 4.22 -15.17
C MET A 369 26.55 2.78 -15.61
N GLU A 370 27.25 2.62 -16.74
CA GLU A 370 27.68 1.32 -17.25
C GLU A 370 29.05 0.92 -16.65
N ASN A 371 29.39 -0.37 -16.71
CA ASN A 371 30.68 -0.93 -16.25
C ASN A 371 31.04 -0.54 -14.80
N VAL A 372 30.14 -0.81 -13.86
CA VAL A 372 30.35 -0.50 -12.44
C VAL A 372 31.24 -1.55 -11.79
N PHE A 373 32.43 -1.15 -11.35
CA PHE A 373 33.36 -2.00 -10.59
C PHE A 373 33.47 -1.62 -9.11
N MET A 374 33.24 -0.34 -8.79
CA MET A 374 33.35 0.23 -7.45
C MET A 374 32.13 1.05 -7.08
N VAL A 375 31.64 0.87 -5.85
CA VAL A 375 30.47 1.55 -5.29
C VAL A 375 30.81 2.26 -3.98
N ASN A 376 32.01 2.83 -3.87
CA ASN A 376 32.55 3.46 -2.67
C ASN A 376 31.76 4.73 -2.29
N PRO A 377 31.12 4.80 -1.11
CA PRO A 377 30.26 5.92 -0.73
C PRO A 377 30.99 7.25 -0.48
N ILE A 378 32.33 7.23 -0.39
CA ILE A 378 33.15 8.46 -0.23
C ILE A 378 33.48 9.07 -1.60
N GLN A 379 33.33 8.32 -2.69
CA GLN A 379 33.59 8.82 -4.04
C GLN A 379 32.48 9.77 -4.49
N ASP A 380 32.88 10.87 -5.15
CA ASP A 380 31.96 11.81 -5.78
C ASP A 380 31.51 11.24 -7.15
N TYR A 381 30.29 10.74 -7.21
CA TYR A 381 29.69 10.19 -8.44
C TYR A 381 28.91 11.27 -9.19
N LYS A 382 29.28 11.50 -10.44
CA LYS A 382 28.64 12.47 -11.35
C LYS A 382 28.45 11.83 -12.73
N PRO A 383 27.41 12.23 -13.48
CA PRO A 383 27.21 11.76 -14.85
C PRO A 383 28.38 12.19 -15.74
N ALA A 384 28.88 11.26 -16.55
CA ALA A 384 29.78 11.57 -17.66
C ALA A 384 29.02 12.30 -18.78
N LYS A 385 29.75 12.90 -19.72
CA LYS A 385 29.18 13.70 -20.82
C LYS A 385 28.22 12.89 -21.71
N ASP A 386 28.50 11.60 -21.88
CA ASP A 386 27.76 10.70 -22.77
C ASP A 386 26.80 9.78 -21.99
N ASP A 387 26.71 9.92 -20.66
CA ASP A 387 25.78 9.14 -19.85
C ASP A 387 24.34 9.52 -20.21
N LYS A 388 23.49 8.50 -20.31
CA LYS A 388 22.06 8.72 -20.48
C LYS A 388 21.50 9.32 -19.21
N ILE A 389 20.77 10.42 -19.36
CA ILE A 389 20.03 11.07 -18.28
C ILE A 389 18.59 10.54 -18.28
N GLY A 390 18.06 10.31 -17.09
CA GLY A 390 16.73 9.76 -16.88
C GLY A 390 15.59 10.75 -17.15
N PRO A 391 14.36 10.42 -16.71
CA PRO A 391 14.03 9.35 -15.78
C PRO A 391 14.10 7.95 -16.42
N PHE A 392 14.40 6.95 -15.61
CA PHE A 392 14.43 5.52 -15.96
C PHE A 392 13.30 4.78 -15.26
N VAL A 393 12.77 3.74 -15.89
CA VAL A 393 11.83 2.82 -15.24
C VAL A 393 12.62 1.83 -14.39
N LEU A 394 12.31 1.74 -13.10
CA LEU A 394 12.99 0.86 -12.13
C LEU A 394 12.15 -0.37 -11.77
N GLY A 395 10.86 -0.37 -12.12
CA GLY A 395 9.97 -1.49 -11.93
C GLY A 395 8.77 -1.39 -12.87
N CYS A 396 8.30 -2.52 -13.40
CA CYS A 396 7.18 -2.57 -14.33
C CYS A 396 6.39 -3.87 -14.22
N ILE A 397 5.19 -3.87 -14.81
CA ILE A 397 4.31 -5.02 -14.96
C ILE A 397 4.03 -5.26 -16.43
N LEU A 398 3.89 -6.54 -16.78
CA LEU A 398 3.29 -7.03 -18.02
C LEU A 398 2.04 -7.84 -17.68
N GLU A 399 0.91 -7.53 -18.32
CA GLU A 399 -0.33 -8.32 -18.23
C GLU A 399 -0.83 -8.67 -19.63
N GLY A 400 -1.38 -9.85 -19.82
CA GLY A 400 -1.96 -10.28 -21.09
C GLY A 400 -1.41 -11.61 -21.59
N GLY A 401 -1.54 -11.84 -22.89
CA GLY A 401 -1.08 -13.08 -23.51
C GLY A 401 0.43 -13.10 -23.76
N PHE A 402 1.08 -14.24 -23.54
CA PHE A 402 2.52 -14.42 -23.79
C PHE A 402 2.78 -15.58 -24.73
N THR A 403 3.89 -15.49 -25.46
CA THR A 403 4.41 -16.55 -26.33
C THR A 403 5.65 -17.14 -25.66
N SER A 404 5.76 -18.47 -25.66
CA SER A 404 6.90 -19.19 -25.07
C SER A 404 8.22 -18.80 -25.75
N PHE A 405 9.26 -18.60 -24.95
CA PHE A 405 10.65 -18.44 -25.42
C PHE A 405 11.17 -19.66 -26.17
N TYR A 406 10.55 -20.82 -25.94
CA TYR A 406 10.88 -22.10 -26.57
C TYR A 406 9.92 -22.50 -27.68
N LYS A 407 9.00 -21.61 -28.12
CA LYS A 407 8.07 -21.91 -29.22
C LYS A 407 8.79 -22.43 -30.47
N ASP A 408 9.83 -21.73 -30.91
CA ASP A 408 10.61 -22.07 -32.11
C ASP A 408 12.00 -22.64 -31.78
N LYS A 409 12.26 -22.99 -30.51
CA LYS A 409 13.53 -23.58 -30.06
C LYS A 409 13.39 -25.08 -29.82
N ALA A 410 14.52 -25.79 -29.94
CA ALA A 410 14.61 -27.17 -29.49
C ALA A 410 14.37 -27.25 -27.98
N LEU A 411 13.65 -28.29 -27.53
CA LEU A 411 13.45 -28.54 -26.11
C LEU A 411 14.80 -28.87 -25.46
N PRO A 412 15.12 -28.26 -24.30
CA PRO A 412 16.35 -28.58 -23.59
C PRO A 412 16.32 -30.03 -23.11
N LYS A 413 17.46 -30.70 -23.21
CA LYS A 413 17.62 -32.09 -22.74
C LYS A 413 18.13 -32.08 -21.29
N LYS A 414 17.47 -32.83 -20.40
CA LYS A 414 17.98 -33.18 -19.07
C LYS A 414 17.95 -34.70 -18.93
N GLU A 415 19.04 -35.29 -18.43
CA GLU A 415 19.14 -36.75 -18.27
C GLU A 415 17.98 -37.27 -17.41
N ASN A 416 17.37 -38.38 -17.84
CA ASN A 416 16.26 -39.05 -17.14
C ASN A 416 14.98 -38.21 -16.94
N VAL A 417 14.78 -37.15 -17.72
CA VAL A 417 13.55 -36.35 -17.69
C VAL A 417 12.91 -36.30 -19.07
N ASN A 418 11.71 -36.87 -19.18
CA ASN A 418 10.86 -36.65 -20.35
C ASN A 418 10.22 -35.27 -20.23
N VAL A 419 10.64 -34.35 -21.09
CA VAL A 419 10.01 -33.05 -21.23
C VAL A 419 8.58 -33.28 -21.71
N GLY A 420 7.60 -32.90 -20.88
CA GLY A 420 6.17 -33.05 -21.20
C GLY A 420 5.72 -32.19 -22.38
N GLN A 421 4.40 -32.09 -22.58
CA GLN A 421 3.84 -31.29 -23.67
C GLN A 421 4.21 -29.80 -23.48
N LYS A 422 4.90 -29.23 -24.47
CA LYS A 422 5.24 -27.81 -24.52
C LYS A 422 3.98 -26.97 -24.75
N ILE A 423 3.82 -25.91 -23.97
CA ILE A 423 2.81 -24.89 -24.17
C ILE A 423 3.46 -23.72 -24.91
N ASP A 424 2.97 -23.42 -26.12
CA ASP A 424 3.57 -22.39 -26.99
C ASP A 424 3.08 -20.97 -26.71
N HIS A 425 1.89 -20.83 -26.13
CA HIS A 425 1.27 -19.55 -25.82
C HIS A 425 0.30 -19.67 -24.66
N VAL A 426 0.06 -18.53 -24.00
CA VAL A 426 -0.95 -18.37 -22.96
C VAL A 426 -1.80 -17.14 -23.29
N ALA A 427 -3.11 -17.24 -23.10
CA ALA A 427 -4.03 -16.13 -23.35
C ALA A 427 -3.89 -15.01 -22.31
N TYR A 428 -3.62 -15.39 -21.06
CA TYR A 428 -3.45 -14.44 -19.97
C TYR A 428 -2.49 -15.00 -18.91
N SER A 429 -1.45 -14.23 -18.61
CA SER A 429 -0.64 -14.34 -17.41
C SER A 429 -0.24 -12.93 -16.99
N ARG A 430 0.56 -12.81 -15.94
CA ARG A 430 1.11 -11.54 -15.50
C ARG A 430 2.49 -11.68 -14.89
N ILE A 431 3.33 -10.72 -15.22
CA ILE A 431 4.75 -10.71 -14.88
C ILE A 431 5.05 -9.37 -14.21
N ILE A 432 5.76 -9.40 -13.10
CA ILE A 432 6.33 -8.19 -12.50
C ILE A 432 7.84 -8.26 -12.55
N ILE A 433 8.47 -7.15 -12.94
CA ILE A 433 9.91 -7.02 -13.04
C ILE A 433 10.33 -5.85 -12.18
N SER A 434 11.20 -6.11 -11.21
CA SER A 434 11.90 -5.09 -10.42
C SER A 434 13.35 -5.05 -10.87
N GLY A 435 13.89 -3.86 -11.12
CA GLY A 435 15.29 -3.67 -11.47
C GLY A 435 16.26 -3.87 -10.30
N THR A 436 15.79 -4.37 -9.16
CA THR A 436 16.63 -4.72 -8.02
C THR A 436 16.00 -5.85 -7.20
N ALA A 437 16.84 -6.81 -6.79
CA ALA A 437 16.55 -7.80 -5.77
C ALA A 437 17.08 -7.41 -4.39
N ALA A 438 17.81 -6.30 -4.27
CA ALA A 438 18.32 -5.81 -3.00
C ALA A 438 17.20 -5.50 -1.98
N ILE A 439 15.99 -5.17 -2.45
CA ILE A 439 14.79 -4.99 -1.61
C ILE A 439 14.38 -6.26 -0.83
N ALA A 440 14.92 -7.42 -1.23
CA ALA A 440 14.70 -8.71 -0.62
C ALA A 440 15.91 -9.19 0.22
N LYS A 441 16.93 -8.35 0.43
CA LYS A 441 18.16 -8.68 1.16
C LYS A 441 18.17 -8.03 2.54
N LYS A 442 18.85 -8.68 3.49
CA LYS A 442 18.92 -8.27 4.90
C LYS A 442 19.41 -6.83 5.08
N GLU A 443 20.40 -6.42 4.27
CA GLU A 443 21.06 -5.12 4.35
C GLU A 443 20.08 -3.95 4.16
N PHE A 444 18.97 -4.18 3.45
CA PHE A 444 17.99 -3.15 3.10
C PHE A 444 16.66 -3.28 3.86
N MET A 445 16.58 -4.19 4.84
CA MET A 445 15.40 -4.36 5.69
C MET A 445 15.13 -3.18 6.63
N SER A 446 16.14 -2.33 6.87
CA SER A 446 15.99 -1.12 7.67
C SER A 446 15.12 -0.05 6.99
N ASP A 447 14.94 -0.11 5.67
CA ASP A 447 14.05 0.78 4.94
C ASP A 447 12.65 0.16 4.81
N ALA A 448 11.70 0.68 5.59
CA ALA A 448 10.31 0.24 5.58
C ALA A 448 9.65 0.35 4.19
N SER A 449 10.09 1.29 3.33
CA SER A 449 9.54 1.43 1.97
C SER A 449 9.93 0.25 1.08
N SER A 450 11.19 -0.19 1.12
CA SER A 450 11.68 -1.36 0.38
C SER A 450 10.98 -2.64 0.81
N VAL A 451 10.86 -2.85 2.13
CA VAL A 451 10.12 -3.99 2.71
C VAL A 451 8.66 -3.99 2.26
N THR A 452 8.01 -2.83 2.31
CA THR A 452 6.61 -2.69 1.88
C THR A 452 6.45 -2.94 0.38
N TYR A 453 7.40 -2.49 -0.44
CA TYR A 453 7.37 -2.71 -1.89
C TYR A 453 7.50 -4.19 -2.22
N PHE A 454 8.43 -4.92 -1.57
CA PHE A 454 8.54 -6.37 -1.70
C PHE A 454 7.24 -7.08 -1.32
N MET A 455 6.64 -6.76 -0.16
CA MET A 455 5.36 -7.34 0.25
C MET A 455 4.23 -7.01 -0.74
N ASN A 456 4.21 -5.79 -1.30
CA ASN A 456 3.25 -5.43 -2.33
C ASN A 456 3.40 -6.27 -3.60
N ILE A 457 4.64 -6.56 -4.03
CA ILE A 457 4.93 -7.44 -5.17
C ILE A 457 4.38 -8.84 -4.91
N VAL A 458 4.63 -9.41 -3.72
CA VAL A 458 4.15 -10.75 -3.35
C VAL A 458 2.63 -10.79 -3.27
N ASP A 459 2.01 -9.84 -2.57
CA ASP A 459 0.55 -9.73 -2.49
C ASP A 459 -0.06 -9.58 -3.90
N TRP A 460 0.59 -8.81 -4.78
CA TRP A 460 0.16 -8.67 -6.16
C TRP A 460 0.24 -10.03 -6.84
N LEU A 461 1.37 -10.74 -6.83
CA LEU A 461 1.57 -12.07 -7.44
C LEU A 461 0.61 -13.15 -6.93
N ALA A 462 0.22 -13.10 -5.66
CA ALA A 462 -0.74 -14.04 -5.08
C ALA A 462 -2.22 -13.70 -5.37
N GLU A 463 -2.47 -12.66 -6.19
CA GLU A 463 -3.80 -12.12 -6.53
C GLU A 463 -4.55 -11.53 -5.34
N ASP A 464 -3.81 -11.05 -4.34
CA ASP A 464 -4.40 -10.37 -3.19
C ASP A 464 -4.62 -8.87 -3.42
N TYR A 465 -5.02 -8.52 -4.64
CA TYR A 465 -5.35 -7.16 -5.07
C TYR A 465 -6.38 -6.50 -4.15
N ASP A 466 -7.34 -7.30 -3.70
CA ASP A 466 -8.39 -6.84 -2.81
C ASP A 466 -7.75 -6.33 -1.50
N LEU A 467 -6.90 -7.12 -0.81
CA LEU A 467 -6.23 -6.65 0.41
C LEU A 467 -5.20 -5.54 0.17
N LEU A 468 -4.49 -5.55 -0.96
CA LEU A 468 -3.55 -4.48 -1.34
C LEU A 468 -4.22 -3.11 -1.42
N SER A 469 -5.44 -3.08 -1.97
CA SER A 469 -6.19 -1.84 -2.13
C SER A 469 -6.58 -1.21 -0.79
N ILE A 470 -6.75 -2.04 0.25
CA ILE A 470 -7.13 -1.65 1.61
C ILE A 470 -5.91 -1.15 2.39
N ARG A 471 -4.82 -1.93 2.47
CA ARG A 471 -3.60 -1.60 3.24
C ARG A 471 -3.07 -0.21 2.90
N SER A 472 -3.14 0.10 1.62
CA SER A 472 -2.50 1.26 1.06
C SER A 472 -3.26 2.58 1.37
N ARG A 473 -4.53 2.53 1.78
CA ARG A 473 -5.35 3.72 2.13
C ARG A 473 -4.90 4.42 3.42
N GLY A 474 -4.29 3.72 4.38
CA GLY A 474 -3.90 4.25 5.70
C GLY A 474 -2.56 5.00 5.74
N LEU A 475 -1.75 4.95 4.68
CA LEU A 475 -0.36 5.48 4.70
C LEU A 475 -0.21 6.93 4.20
N ILE A 476 -1.31 7.68 4.12
CA ILE A 476 -1.30 9.00 3.47
C ILE A 476 -0.86 10.07 4.46
N TYR A 477 0.45 10.33 4.50
CA TYR A 477 0.98 11.52 5.13
C TYR A 477 0.74 12.69 4.17
N ARG A 478 -0.13 13.63 4.55
CA ARG A 478 -0.33 14.87 3.79
C ARG A 478 0.43 16.00 4.47
N PRO A 479 1.75 16.12 4.29
CA PRO A 479 2.43 17.31 4.76
C PRO A 479 1.81 18.49 4.00
N LEU A 480 1.61 19.59 4.71
CA LEU A 480 1.22 20.84 4.05
C LEU A 480 2.23 21.10 2.94
N LYS A 481 1.75 21.32 1.71
CA LYS A 481 2.61 21.71 0.59
C LYS A 481 3.52 22.84 1.07
N LYS A 482 4.84 22.69 0.91
CA LYS A 482 5.78 23.78 1.20
C LYS A 482 5.44 24.96 0.29
N VAL A 483 4.63 25.88 0.81
CA VAL A 483 4.41 27.20 0.22
C VAL A 483 5.71 27.99 0.34
N SER A 484 6.02 28.75 -0.70
CA SER A 484 7.11 29.71 -0.64
C SER A 484 6.93 30.64 0.57
N ASP A 485 8.03 31.13 1.13
CA ASP A 485 7.96 31.99 2.30
C ASP A 485 7.16 33.28 2.03
N SER A 486 7.18 33.77 0.78
CA SER A 486 6.35 34.90 0.34
C SER A 486 4.85 34.61 0.41
N THR A 487 4.39 33.45 -0.06
CA THR A 487 2.97 33.07 -0.01
C THR A 487 2.51 32.84 1.43
N ARG A 488 3.36 32.25 2.27
CA ARG A 488 3.07 32.04 3.70
C ARG A 488 2.87 33.38 4.42
N ILE A 489 3.74 34.35 4.15
CA ILE A 489 3.65 35.71 4.72
C ILE A 489 2.39 36.42 4.25
N ALA A 490 2.08 36.35 2.94
CA ALA A 490 0.88 36.98 2.38
C ALA A 490 -0.40 36.43 3.01
N ILE A 491 -0.56 35.11 3.10
CA ILE A 491 -1.72 34.47 3.73
C ILE A 491 -1.85 34.89 5.19
N LYS A 492 -0.74 34.92 5.94
CA LYS A 492 -0.74 35.35 7.36
C LYS A 492 -1.29 36.76 7.53
N TYR A 493 -0.79 37.73 6.76
CA TYR A 493 -1.23 39.12 6.89
C TYR A 493 -2.63 39.37 6.35
N VAL A 494 -3.01 38.70 5.25
CA VAL A 494 -4.39 38.77 4.73
C VAL A 494 -5.37 38.25 5.77
N SER A 495 -5.15 37.05 6.31
CA SER A 495 -6.04 36.48 7.33
C SER A 495 -6.10 37.33 8.61
N MET A 496 -4.98 37.94 9.01
CA MET A 496 -4.91 38.81 10.21
C MET A 496 -5.64 40.15 10.01
N LEU A 497 -5.56 40.76 8.82
CA LEU A 497 -6.11 42.08 8.55
C LEU A 497 -7.52 42.06 7.93
N LEU A 498 -7.96 40.92 7.39
CA LEU A 498 -9.27 40.78 6.74
C LEU A 498 -10.43 41.19 7.65
N LEU A 499 -10.47 40.65 8.88
CA LEU A 499 -11.52 40.92 9.86
C LEU A 499 -11.56 42.41 10.29
N PRO A 500 -10.44 43.04 10.70
CA PRO A 500 -10.39 44.47 10.97
C PRO A 500 -10.84 45.34 9.79
N VAL A 501 -10.38 45.03 8.57
CA VAL A 501 -10.74 45.80 7.37
C VAL A 501 -12.22 45.67 7.04
N LEU A 502 -12.80 44.46 7.13
CA LEU A 502 -14.24 44.25 6.95
C LEU A 502 -15.06 45.02 7.99
N ALA A 503 -14.61 45.07 9.24
CA ALA A 503 -15.26 45.86 10.28
C ALA A 503 -15.21 47.36 9.99
N ILE A 504 -14.07 47.88 9.49
CA ILE A 504 -13.92 49.28 9.09
C ILE A 504 -14.83 49.61 7.91
N ILE A 505 -14.84 48.76 6.87
CA ILE A 505 -15.70 48.94 5.69
C ILE A 505 -17.17 48.95 6.10
N TYR A 506 -17.59 48.01 6.95
CA TYR A 506 -18.94 47.98 7.50
C TYR A 506 -19.26 49.25 8.30
N GLY A 507 -18.32 49.70 9.13
CA GLY A 507 -18.43 50.95 9.89
C GLY A 507 -18.63 52.17 8.98
N LEU A 508 -17.82 52.30 7.94
CA LEU A 508 -17.91 53.39 6.95
C LEU A 508 -19.22 53.34 6.16
N PHE A 509 -19.66 52.15 5.73
CA PHE A 509 -20.94 51.95 5.07
C PHE A 509 -22.11 52.38 5.97
N ARG A 510 -22.06 51.99 7.25
CA ARG A 510 -23.07 52.33 8.26
C ARG A 510 -23.06 53.82 8.64
N TRP A 511 -21.90 54.46 8.58
CA TRP A 511 -21.76 55.91 8.77
C TRP A 511 -22.35 56.70 7.60
N LYS A 512 -22.04 56.30 6.35
CA LYS A 512 -22.54 56.97 5.14
C LYS A 512 -24.07 56.85 5.00
N THR A 513 -24.63 55.68 5.29
CA THR A 513 -26.08 55.46 5.29
C THR A 513 -26.80 56.30 6.35
N ARG A 514 -26.20 56.47 7.54
CA ARG A 514 -26.73 57.38 8.57
C ARG A 514 -26.73 58.84 8.14
N GLN A 515 -25.68 59.33 7.47
CA GLN A 515 -25.65 60.71 6.99
C GLN A 515 -26.71 61.00 5.93
N ILE A 516 -26.93 60.07 5.00
CA ILE A 516 -27.99 60.20 3.97
C ILE A 516 -29.38 60.24 4.62
N PHE A 517 -29.61 59.41 5.65
CA PHE A 517 -30.87 59.38 6.37
C PHE A 517 -31.13 60.65 7.18
N ILE A 518 -30.10 61.19 7.85
CA ILE A 518 -30.19 62.46 8.60
C ILE A 518 -30.40 63.65 7.65
N GLY A 519 -29.74 63.67 6.49
CA GLY A 519 -29.91 64.71 5.47
C GLY A 519 -31.29 64.70 4.80
N LYS A 520 -31.94 63.54 4.67
CA LYS A 520 -33.34 63.44 4.24
C LYS A 520 -34.29 64.00 5.30
N LYS A 521 -34.09 63.59 6.57
CA LYS A 521 -34.94 64.00 7.69
C LYS A 521 -34.84 65.50 8.00
N SER A 522 -33.66 66.11 7.82
CA SER A 522 -33.49 67.55 7.98
C SER A 522 -34.16 68.36 6.86
N LYS A 523 -34.20 67.85 5.62
CA LYS A 523 -34.96 68.46 4.52
C LYS A 523 -36.47 68.38 4.75
N GLU A 524 -36.98 67.23 5.19
CA GLU A 524 -38.41 67.08 5.55
C GLU A 524 -38.83 68.04 6.68
N ILE A 525 -37.98 68.26 7.69
CA ILE A 525 -38.27 69.20 8.78
C ILE A 525 -38.21 70.67 8.30
N LEU A 526 -37.37 70.99 7.32
CA LEU A 526 -37.27 72.34 6.74
C LEU A 526 -38.48 72.67 5.84
N GLU A 527 -39.04 71.67 5.14
CA GLU A 527 -40.26 71.81 4.35
C GLU A 527 -41.52 71.92 5.23
N MET A 528 -41.55 71.30 6.41
CA MET A 528 -42.66 71.48 7.36
C MET A 528 -42.65 72.84 8.09
N LYS A 529 -41.57 73.62 8.00
CA LYS A 529 -41.42 74.95 8.61
C LYS A 529 -41.59 76.12 7.63
N LYS A 530 -41.76 75.84 6.34
CA LYS A 530 -42.23 76.80 5.33
C LYS A 530 -43.73 76.63 5.16
#